data_AF-A0A9P0Q7I6-F1
#
_entry.id   AF-A0A9P0Q7I6-F1
#
_cell.length_a   1.000
_cell.length_b   1.000
_cell.length_c   1.000
_cell.angle_alpha   90.00
_cell.angle_beta   90.00
_cell.angle_gamma   90.00
#
_symmetry.space_group_name_H-M   'P 1'
#
loop_
_entity.id
_entity.type
_entity.pdbx_description
1 polymer ?
#
loop_
_entity_poly.entity_id
_entity_poly.type
_entity_poly.pdbx_seq_one_letter_code
_entity_poly.pdbx_strand_id
1 'polypeptide(L)'
;MIMKRLFKAGTASLDIPIELITEPEEKLQTHPTCTKKEQETERTENIKLYDPFCHYNTSLNKLAYLRGTSLYTKLTGGIRQEPFLSPYSEIYLKPYIRRDTEIFPPWLKLMAEIQLTVNAKYDSEYELPPRAPLDYTYVQPEHIPAINSLCNQFFWPGIDLTDSLKYPDFSCVVLYKRLIVGFAFLVPDVSHTENYMSFCFTRPGWRNCGIGRFMVYHLIQTSLGKDITLNVSINNPALFLYQKFGFKVEKVVLDFYDKYLICDYNDKSKHAFFCRLER
;
A
#
# COMPACT_ATOMS: atom_id res chain seq x y z
N MET A 1 31.15 18.03 25.63
CA MET A 1 31.54 17.03 26.65
C MET A 1 30.45 17.05 27.72
N ILE A 2 29.79 15.89 27.96
CA ILE A 2 28.95 15.55 29.15
C ILE A 2 27.55 16.22 29.16
N MET A 3 26.39 15.58 29.37
CA MET A 3 25.92 14.25 29.84
C MET A 3 24.46 14.07 29.32
N LYS A 4 24.02 12.96 28.69
CA LYS A 4 23.67 11.61 29.20
C LYS A 4 22.52 11.55 30.24
N ARG A 5 21.38 10.96 29.77
CA ARG A 5 20.39 10.06 30.43
C ARG A 5 19.56 10.67 31.58
N LEU A 6 18.23 10.46 31.65
CA LEU A 6 17.60 9.19 32.05
C LEU A 6 16.11 9.14 31.65
N PHE A 7 15.74 8.17 30.79
CA PHE A 7 14.36 7.68 30.64
C PHE A 7 14.16 6.49 31.60
N LYS A 8 12.99 6.38 32.25
CA LYS A 8 12.64 5.30 33.18
C LYS A 8 11.64 4.35 32.51
N ALA A 9 11.97 3.05 32.49
CA ALA A 9 11.08 1.97 32.07
C ALA A 9 10.28 1.44 33.28
N GLY A 10 9.01 1.08 33.05
CA GLY A 10 8.15 0.42 34.04
C GLY A 10 7.53 -0.85 33.46
N THR A 11 7.84 -1.98 34.08
CA THR A 11 7.24 -3.31 33.87
C THR A 11 6.22 -3.57 34.97
N ALA A 12 5.05 -4.09 34.63
CA ALA A 12 4.11 -4.66 35.60
C ALA A 12 3.42 -5.90 34.99
N SER A 13 3.70 -7.05 35.60
CA SER A 13 3.04 -8.35 35.43
C SER A 13 1.82 -8.43 36.36
N LEU A 14 0.72 -9.01 35.88
CA LEU A 14 -0.45 -9.36 36.70
C LEU A 14 -0.92 -10.77 36.27
N ASP A 15 -0.63 -11.74 37.14
CA ASP A 15 -1.25 -13.05 37.22
C ASP A 15 -2.55 -12.95 38.04
N ILE A 16 -3.58 -13.76 37.73
CA ILE A 16 -4.66 -14.29 38.62
C ILE A 16 -5.61 -15.20 37.79
N PRO A 17 -6.28 -16.21 38.40
CA PRO A 17 -6.34 -17.59 37.90
C PRO A 17 -7.67 -18.08 37.30
N ILE A 18 -7.62 -19.33 36.82
CA ILE A 18 -8.64 -20.14 36.14
C ILE A 18 -9.56 -20.82 37.17
N GLU A 19 -10.88 -20.71 37.04
CA GLU A 19 -11.87 -21.54 37.75
C GLU A 19 -12.56 -22.53 36.78
N LEU A 20 -12.60 -23.79 37.19
CA LEU A 20 -13.33 -24.90 36.56
C LEU A 20 -14.83 -24.76 36.82
N ILE A 21 -15.64 -24.96 35.77
CA ILE A 21 -17.08 -25.17 35.90
C ILE A 21 -17.44 -26.53 35.29
N THR A 22 -18.14 -27.32 36.09
CA THR A 22 -18.61 -28.70 35.89
C THR A 22 -19.84 -28.80 34.96
N GLU A 23 -19.88 -29.85 34.14
CA GLU A 23 -21.04 -30.27 33.34
C GLU A 23 -22.14 -30.94 34.19
N PRO A 24 -23.37 -31.05 33.65
CA PRO A 24 -24.21 -32.22 33.92
C PRO A 24 -24.64 -32.95 32.63
N GLU A 25 -24.68 -34.27 32.76
CA GLU A 25 -25.12 -35.29 31.79
C GLU A 25 -26.65 -35.26 31.55
N GLU A 26 -27.12 -35.63 30.34
CA GLU A 26 -28.08 -36.75 30.17
C GLU A 26 -28.35 -37.14 28.70
N LYS A 27 -28.08 -38.43 28.44
CA LYS A 27 -28.86 -39.47 27.73
C LYS A 27 -28.87 -39.63 26.19
N LEU A 28 -28.43 -40.84 25.87
CA LEU A 28 -28.19 -41.61 24.66
C LEU A 28 -29.48 -42.21 24.04
N GLN A 29 -29.58 -42.24 22.69
CA GLN A 29 -30.29 -43.32 21.96
C GLN A 29 -29.55 -43.70 20.65
N THR A 30 -28.77 -44.78 20.78
CA THR A 30 -28.52 -45.96 19.91
C THR A 30 -28.50 -45.91 18.36
N HIS A 31 -27.43 -46.52 17.85
CA HIS A 31 -26.93 -46.77 16.48
C HIS A 31 -27.81 -47.63 15.54
N PRO A 32 -27.36 -47.83 14.27
CA PRO A 32 -26.61 -49.07 14.03
C PRO A 32 -25.26 -48.92 13.31
N THR A 33 -24.44 -49.92 13.62
CA THR A 33 -23.01 -50.15 13.38
C THR A 33 -22.63 -50.38 11.92
N CYS A 34 -21.41 -49.97 11.50
CA CYS A 34 -20.63 -50.73 10.52
C CYS A 34 -19.11 -50.45 10.65
N THR A 35 -18.43 -51.40 11.29
CA THR A 35 -17.06 -51.92 11.08
C THR A 35 -15.84 -50.97 10.94
N LYS A 36 -14.89 -51.14 11.88
CA LYS A 36 -13.50 -50.67 11.79
C LYS A 36 -12.66 -51.56 10.85
N LYS A 37 -11.94 -50.93 9.92
CA LYS A 37 -10.58 -51.22 9.39
C LYS A 37 -10.19 -49.96 8.61
N GLU A 38 -8.97 -49.48 8.45
CA GLU A 38 -7.62 -49.65 9.01
C GLU A 38 -6.91 -48.34 8.61
N GLN A 39 -5.78 -48.04 9.24
CA GLN A 39 -5.07 -46.76 9.16
C GLN A 39 -4.57 -46.43 7.75
N GLU A 40 -4.92 -45.24 7.22
CA GLU A 40 -4.09 -44.55 6.24
C GLU A 40 -3.91 -43.08 6.64
N THR A 41 -2.64 -42.71 6.66
CA THR A 41 -2.09 -41.41 7.04
C THR A 41 -2.47 -40.36 6.01
N GLU A 42 -3.67 -39.81 6.09
CA GLU A 42 -4.07 -38.70 5.23
C GLU A 42 -3.45 -37.39 5.74
N ARG A 43 -2.46 -36.96 4.95
CA ARG A 43 -1.81 -35.66 4.97
C ARG A 43 -2.86 -34.60 5.24
N THR A 44 -2.63 -33.76 6.25
CA THR A 44 -3.39 -32.53 6.45
C THR A 44 -3.28 -31.72 5.17
N GLU A 45 -4.28 -31.85 4.31
CA GLU A 45 -4.36 -31.07 3.10
C GLU A 45 -4.36 -29.61 3.53
N ASN A 46 -3.30 -28.91 3.12
CA ASN A 46 -3.15 -27.48 3.36
C ASN A 46 -4.47 -26.81 3.04
N ILE A 47 -5.05 -26.15 4.04
CA ILE A 47 -6.21 -25.28 3.88
C ILE A 47 -5.81 -24.25 2.82
N LYS A 48 -6.17 -24.49 1.55
CA LYS A 48 -6.11 -23.51 0.47
C LYS A 48 -7.18 -22.49 0.80
N LEU A 49 -6.84 -21.55 1.67
CA LEU A 49 -7.68 -20.43 1.98
C LEU A 49 -7.69 -19.53 0.74
N TYR A 50 -8.83 -19.50 0.03
CA TYR A 50 -9.12 -18.65 -1.13
C TYR A 50 -9.20 -17.15 -0.77
N ASP A 51 -8.40 -16.71 0.20
CA ASP A 51 -8.27 -15.30 0.54
C ASP A 51 -7.10 -14.74 -0.29
N PRO A 52 -7.34 -13.84 -1.28
CA PRO A 52 -6.28 -13.17 -2.01
C PRO A 52 -5.29 -12.46 -1.07
N PHE A 53 -5.73 -12.08 0.14
CA PHE A 53 -4.88 -11.46 1.17
C PHE A 53 -3.94 -12.46 1.86
N CYS A 54 -4.19 -13.77 1.74
CA CYS A 54 -3.38 -14.83 2.35
C CYS A 54 -2.28 -15.36 1.41
N HIS A 55 -2.44 -15.24 0.09
CA HIS A 55 -1.49 -15.79 -0.89
C HIS A 55 -0.16 -15.04 -0.98
N TYR A 56 -0.05 -13.83 -0.46
CA TYR A 56 1.16 -13.02 -0.52
C TYR A 56 1.86 -12.88 0.84
N ASN A 57 1.46 -13.71 1.81
CA ASN A 57 2.00 -13.64 3.16
C ASN A 57 3.25 -14.51 3.33
N THR A 58 4.35 -14.09 2.69
CA THR A 58 5.66 -14.76 2.78
C THR A 58 6.46 -14.34 4.03
N SER A 59 5.83 -13.90 5.13
CA SER A 59 6.62 -13.58 6.33
C SER A 59 7.27 -14.83 6.87
N LEU A 60 8.56 -14.70 7.21
CA LEU A 60 9.30 -15.71 7.97
C LEU A 60 8.72 -15.91 9.39
N ASN A 61 7.93 -14.95 9.90
CA ASN A 61 7.43 -14.94 11.27
C ASN A 61 5.91 -15.19 11.37
N LYS A 62 5.53 -16.24 12.12
CA LYS A 62 4.11 -16.58 12.39
C LYS A 62 3.35 -15.47 13.12
N LEU A 63 4.04 -14.63 13.91
CA LEU A 63 3.43 -13.48 14.58
C LEU A 63 3.04 -12.35 13.62
N ALA A 64 3.84 -12.13 12.57
CA ALA A 64 3.51 -11.15 11.54
C ALA A 64 2.28 -11.59 10.73
N TYR A 65 2.18 -12.89 10.45
CA TYR A 65 0.97 -13.49 9.86
C TYR A 65 -0.27 -13.21 10.70
N LEU A 66 -0.24 -13.50 12.00
CA LEU A 66 -1.37 -13.28 12.93
C LEU A 66 -1.74 -11.80 13.07
N ARG A 67 -0.79 -10.88 12.97
CA ARG A 67 -1.07 -9.44 12.99
C ARG A 67 -1.73 -8.94 11.71
N GLY A 68 -1.36 -9.49 10.56
CA GLY A 68 -1.98 -9.18 9.27
C GLY A 68 -3.41 -9.71 9.15
N THR A 69 -3.74 -10.83 9.81
CA THR A 69 -5.10 -11.37 9.82
C THR A 69 -6.05 -10.63 10.77
N SER A 70 -5.54 -9.81 11.68
CA SER A 70 -6.36 -8.99 12.58
C SER A 70 -7.28 -8.05 11.81
N LEU A 71 -8.57 -8.04 12.15
CA LEU A 71 -9.58 -7.16 11.55
C LEU A 71 -9.17 -5.68 11.64
N TYR A 72 -8.55 -5.29 12.76
CA TYR A 72 -8.08 -3.91 12.93
C TYR A 72 -7.01 -3.53 11.90
N THR A 73 -6.08 -4.44 11.60
CA THR A 73 -5.04 -4.23 10.58
C THR A 73 -5.66 -4.21 9.17
N LYS A 74 -6.63 -5.09 8.91
CA LYS A 74 -7.38 -5.10 7.64
C LYS A 74 -8.18 -3.80 7.42
N LEU A 75 -8.76 -3.23 8.47
CA LEU A 75 -9.56 -2.01 8.41
C LEU A 75 -8.72 -0.74 8.39
N THR A 76 -7.73 -0.64 9.28
CA THR A 76 -6.95 0.59 9.47
C THR A 76 -5.68 0.64 8.62
N GLY A 77 -5.36 -0.46 7.95
CA GLY A 77 -4.06 -0.68 7.32
C GLY A 77 -2.95 -0.87 8.35
N GLY A 78 -1.84 -1.42 7.89
CA GLY A 78 -0.63 -1.56 8.69
C GLY A 78 0.59 -1.69 7.77
N ILE A 79 1.74 -1.25 8.25
CA ILE A 79 3.01 -1.46 7.55
C ILE A 79 3.71 -2.64 8.20
N ARG A 80 3.94 -3.69 7.42
CA ARG A 80 4.78 -4.81 7.83
C ARG A 80 6.21 -4.31 8.03
N GLN A 81 6.77 -4.56 9.20
CA GLN A 81 8.14 -4.12 9.57
C GLN A 81 9.21 -5.13 9.15
N GLU A 82 8.81 -6.33 8.78
CA GLU A 82 9.71 -7.41 8.38
C GLU A 82 9.91 -7.39 6.86
N PRO A 83 11.09 -7.75 6.37
CA PRO A 83 11.28 -7.96 4.95
C PRO A 83 10.41 -9.13 4.45
N PHE A 84 9.97 -9.05 3.20
CA PHE A 84 9.16 -10.09 2.57
C PHE A 84 9.70 -10.41 1.18
N LEU A 85 9.39 -11.61 0.68
CA LEU A 85 9.89 -12.09 -0.60
C LEU A 85 8.96 -11.60 -1.71
N SER A 86 9.52 -10.99 -2.75
CA SER A 86 8.74 -10.67 -3.94
C SER A 86 8.42 -11.95 -4.72
N PRO A 87 7.14 -12.20 -5.07
CA PRO A 87 6.77 -13.35 -5.87
C PRO A 87 7.31 -13.32 -7.31
N TYR A 88 7.63 -12.12 -7.82
CA TYR A 88 8.07 -11.95 -9.20
C TYR A 88 9.60 -11.99 -9.35
N SER A 89 10.33 -11.21 -8.55
CA SER A 89 11.80 -11.14 -8.66
C SER A 89 12.54 -12.14 -7.77
N GLU A 90 11.83 -12.80 -6.84
CA GLU A 90 12.41 -13.66 -5.80
C GLU A 90 13.45 -12.94 -4.90
N ILE A 91 13.37 -11.60 -4.83
CA ILE A 91 14.23 -10.78 -3.99
C ILE A 91 13.51 -10.46 -2.67
N TYR A 92 14.26 -10.41 -1.57
CA TYR A 92 13.76 -9.92 -0.30
C TYR A 92 13.67 -8.40 -0.30
N LEU A 93 12.45 -7.90 -0.24
CA LEU A 93 12.13 -6.49 -0.15
C LEU A 93 12.21 -6.01 1.30
N LYS A 94 12.87 -4.87 1.50
CA LYS A 94 12.85 -4.15 2.78
C LYS A 94 11.45 -3.57 3.02
N PRO A 95 11.02 -3.43 4.29
CA PRO A 95 9.71 -2.86 4.64
C PRO A 95 9.52 -1.43 4.11
N TYR A 96 10.60 -0.65 4.05
CA TYR A 96 10.61 0.71 3.54
C TYR A 96 11.62 0.84 2.40
N ILE A 97 11.20 1.51 1.33
CA ILE A 97 12.05 2.02 0.25
C ILE A 97 12.81 3.24 0.76
N ARG A 98 12.10 4.16 1.41
CA ARG A 98 12.62 5.42 1.96
C ARG A 98 11.70 5.89 3.08
N ARG A 99 12.28 6.52 4.12
CA ARG A 99 11.51 7.28 5.12
C ARG A 99 11.98 8.71 5.10
N ASP A 100 11.04 9.64 4.91
CA ASP A 100 11.33 11.05 4.70
C ASP A 100 10.71 11.89 5.81
N THR A 101 11.56 12.61 6.55
CA THR A 101 11.16 13.54 7.61
C THR A 101 11.28 15.00 7.20
N GLU A 102 11.71 15.28 5.97
CA GLU A 102 12.02 16.63 5.49
C GLU A 102 10.84 17.23 4.73
N ILE A 103 10.21 16.44 3.86
CA ILE A 103 9.10 16.92 3.01
C ILE A 103 7.97 17.45 3.87
N PHE A 104 7.54 18.69 3.62
CA PHE A 104 6.41 19.33 4.30
C PHE A 104 5.32 19.75 3.31
N PRO A 105 4.32 18.88 3.06
CA PRO A 105 3.24 19.10 2.10
C PRO A 105 2.31 20.27 2.48
N PRO A 106 1.64 20.91 1.49
CA PRO A 106 0.74 22.04 1.72
C PRO A 106 -0.35 21.76 2.77
N TRP A 107 -0.96 20.57 2.74
CA TRP A 107 -1.97 20.19 3.74
C TRP A 107 -1.42 20.20 5.17
N LEU A 108 -0.21 19.67 5.38
CA LEU A 108 0.39 19.65 6.71
C LEU A 108 0.83 21.04 7.17
N LYS A 109 1.27 21.91 6.25
CA LYS A 109 1.55 23.32 6.53
C LYS A 109 0.31 24.04 7.05
N LEU A 110 -0.81 23.88 6.35
CA LEU A 110 -2.08 24.49 6.73
C LEU A 110 -2.55 23.99 8.10
N MET A 111 -2.49 22.68 8.36
CA MET A 111 -2.90 22.11 9.65
C MET A 111 -2.02 22.60 10.81
N ALA A 112 -0.71 22.70 10.57
CA ALA A 112 0.24 23.25 11.55
C ALA A 112 -0.04 24.73 11.86
N GLU A 113 -0.32 25.53 10.83
CA GLU A 113 -0.68 26.94 10.98
C GLU A 113 -1.98 27.12 11.77
N ILE A 114 -3.01 26.31 11.49
CA ILE A 114 -4.26 26.33 12.25
C ILE A 114 -4.02 25.97 13.72
N GLN A 115 -3.23 24.93 14.00
CA GLN A 115 -2.91 24.55 15.37
C GLN A 115 -2.16 25.65 16.13
N LEU A 116 -1.15 26.26 15.50
CA LEU A 116 -0.40 27.36 16.10
C LEU A 116 -1.30 28.57 16.37
N THR A 117 -2.08 29.01 15.38
CA THR A 117 -2.92 30.22 15.51
C THR A 117 -4.04 30.09 16.54
N VAL A 118 -4.61 28.89 16.70
CA VAL A 118 -5.65 28.64 17.70
C VAL A 118 -5.02 28.51 19.10
N ASN A 119 -3.97 27.71 19.24
CA ASN A 119 -3.38 27.44 20.55
C ASN A 119 -2.58 28.61 21.10
N ALA A 120 -1.95 29.42 20.25
CA ALA A 120 -1.26 30.65 20.67
C ALA A 120 -2.18 31.65 21.39
N LYS A 121 -3.51 31.56 21.21
CA LYS A 121 -4.48 32.38 21.95
C LYS A 121 -4.67 31.93 23.40
N TYR A 122 -4.43 30.65 23.69
CA TYR A 122 -4.62 30.05 25.01
C TYR A 122 -3.28 29.86 25.75
N ASP A 123 -2.22 29.55 25.00
CA ASP A 123 -0.88 29.28 25.50
C ASP A 123 0.16 29.92 24.56
N SER A 124 0.85 30.96 25.05
CA SER A 124 1.84 31.72 24.28
C SER A 124 3.12 30.94 23.96
N GLU A 125 3.39 29.85 24.69
CA GLU A 125 4.58 29.00 24.49
C GLU A 125 4.22 27.67 23.77
N TYR A 126 3.03 27.60 23.15
CA TYR A 126 2.59 26.38 22.50
C TYR A 126 3.50 25.99 21.32
N GLU A 127 4.13 24.81 21.45
CA GLU A 127 4.91 24.18 20.38
C GLU A 127 4.16 23.03 19.71
N LEU A 128 4.38 22.88 18.40
CA LEU A 128 3.77 21.80 17.65
C LEU A 128 4.35 20.43 18.03
N PRO A 129 3.51 19.38 18.09
CA PRO A 129 4.00 18.03 18.35
C PRO A 129 4.92 17.55 17.20
N PRO A 130 5.86 16.63 17.49
CA PRO A 130 6.78 16.12 16.50
C PRO A 130 6.04 15.40 15.37
N ARG A 131 6.47 15.69 14.15
CA ARG A 131 5.83 15.20 12.92
C ARG A 131 6.25 13.76 12.62
N ALA A 132 5.30 12.98 12.10
CA ALA A 132 5.57 11.64 11.58
C ALA A 132 6.29 11.70 10.23
N PRO A 133 7.15 10.70 9.90
CA PRO A 133 7.75 10.60 8.58
C PRO A 133 6.72 10.27 7.50
N LEU A 134 7.08 10.54 6.26
CA LEU A 134 6.50 9.95 5.07
C LEU A 134 7.22 8.64 4.78
N ASP A 135 6.47 7.54 4.84
CA ASP A 135 6.98 6.20 4.63
C ASP A 135 6.67 5.76 3.20
N TYR A 136 7.72 5.53 2.41
CA TYR A 136 7.62 4.94 1.08
C TYR A 136 7.83 3.44 1.23
N THR A 137 6.83 2.65 0.86
CA THR A 137 6.78 1.20 1.02
C THR A 137 6.38 0.55 -0.30
N TYR A 138 6.64 -0.75 -0.42
CA TYR A 138 6.07 -1.55 -1.50
C TYR A 138 4.59 -1.84 -1.20
N VAL A 139 3.82 -2.18 -2.24
CA VAL A 139 2.43 -2.57 -2.07
C VAL A 139 2.32 -3.80 -1.16
N GLN A 140 1.33 -3.75 -0.28
CA GLN A 140 1.00 -4.83 0.64
C GLN A 140 -0.50 -5.07 0.52
N PRO A 141 -0.99 -6.28 0.84
CA PRO A 141 -2.42 -6.59 0.77
C PRO A 141 -3.28 -5.57 1.54
N GLU A 142 -2.79 -5.09 2.69
CA GLU A 142 -3.47 -4.11 3.53
C GLU A 142 -3.72 -2.76 2.83
N HIS A 143 -2.93 -2.42 1.80
CA HIS A 143 -3.07 -1.18 1.06
C HIS A 143 -4.17 -1.25 -0.02
N ILE A 144 -4.47 -2.45 -0.54
CA ILE A 144 -5.34 -2.64 -1.71
C ILE A 144 -6.73 -2.04 -1.53
N PRO A 145 -7.47 -2.26 -0.41
CA PRO A 145 -8.82 -1.70 -0.27
C PRO A 145 -8.84 -0.17 -0.34
N ALA A 146 -7.88 0.48 0.32
CA ALA A 146 -7.76 1.94 0.34
C ALA A 146 -7.32 2.49 -1.03
N ILE A 147 -6.41 1.79 -1.72
CA ILE A 147 -5.96 2.15 -3.07
C ILE A 147 -7.11 2.01 -4.07
N ASN A 148 -7.84 0.90 -4.06
CA ASN A 148 -8.99 0.69 -4.95
C ASN A 148 -10.09 1.75 -4.71
N SER A 149 -10.36 2.10 -3.45
CA SER A 149 -11.27 3.20 -3.10
C SER A 149 -10.81 4.55 -3.69
N LEU A 150 -9.52 4.89 -3.57
CA LEU A 150 -8.96 6.09 -4.18
C LEU A 150 -9.01 6.04 -5.71
N CYS A 151 -8.75 4.88 -6.31
CA CYS A 151 -8.85 4.70 -7.75
C CYS A 151 -10.26 4.98 -8.26
N ASN A 152 -11.26 4.38 -7.63
CA ASN A 152 -12.67 4.59 -7.96
C ASN A 152 -13.12 6.05 -7.80
N GLN A 153 -12.53 6.78 -6.85
CA GLN A 153 -12.86 8.18 -6.60
C GLN A 153 -12.19 9.16 -7.59
N PHE A 154 -10.90 8.95 -7.91
CA PHE A 154 -10.10 9.94 -8.64
C PHE A 154 -9.89 9.61 -10.13
N PHE A 155 -10.00 8.33 -10.50
CA PHE A 155 -9.88 7.84 -11.87
C PHE A 155 -11.27 7.49 -12.41
N TRP A 156 -11.66 6.21 -12.38
CA TRP A 156 -12.96 5.69 -12.83
C TRP A 156 -13.35 4.46 -11.99
N PRO A 157 -14.64 4.12 -11.89
CA PRO A 157 -15.10 2.99 -11.09
C PRO A 157 -14.67 1.64 -11.70
N GLY A 158 -14.51 0.63 -10.85
CA GLY A 158 -14.20 -0.74 -11.25
C GLY A 158 -12.72 -1.04 -11.41
N ILE A 159 -11.83 -0.14 -10.95
CA ILE A 159 -10.40 -0.41 -10.91
C ILE A 159 -10.10 -1.32 -9.72
N ASP A 160 -9.45 -2.44 -10.01
CA ASP A 160 -8.88 -3.34 -9.01
C ASP A 160 -7.36 -3.46 -9.23
N LEU A 161 -6.59 -3.16 -8.18
CA LEU A 161 -5.13 -3.24 -8.18
C LEU A 161 -4.59 -4.44 -7.41
N THR A 162 -5.42 -5.43 -7.09
CA THR A 162 -4.98 -6.68 -6.44
C THR A 162 -3.87 -7.39 -7.22
N ASP A 163 -3.87 -7.31 -8.56
CA ASP A 163 -2.82 -7.90 -9.40
C ASP A 163 -1.42 -7.32 -9.16
N SER A 164 -1.31 -6.10 -8.62
CA SER A 164 -0.03 -5.49 -8.29
C SER A 164 0.73 -6.25 -7.18
N LEU A 165 0.03 -7.06 -6.39
CA LEU A 165 0.64 -7.91 -5.36
C LEU A 165 1.55 -9.01 -5.94
N LYS A 166 1.41 -9.33 -7.24
CA LYS A 166 2.28 -10.28 -7.93
C LYS A 166 3.70 -9.74 -8.11
N TYR A 167 3.84 -8.43 -8.30
CA TYR A 167 5.11 -7.76 -8.59
C TYR A 167 5.32 -6.55 -7.67
N PRO A 168 5.43 -6.76 -6.34
CA PRO A 168 5.51 -5.67 -5.37
C PRO A 168 6.75 -4.78 -5.56
N ASP A 169 7.83 -5.29 -6.14
CA ASP A 169 9.04 -4.51 -6.45
C ASP A 169 8.77 -3.32 -7.37
N PHE A 170 7.79 -3.48 -8.27
CA PHE A 170 7.39 -2.50 -9.27
C PHE A 170 6.25 -1.60 -8.78
N SER A 171 6.19 -1.40 -7.47
CA SER A 171 5.19 -0.55 -6.83
C SER A 171 5.85 0.41 -5.84
N CYS A 172 5.21 1.55 -5.63
CA CYS A 172 5.59 2.50 -4.60
C CYS A 172 4.34 3.06 -3.96
N VAL A 173 4.11 2.76 -2.69
CA VAL A 173 3.01 3.29 -1.88
C VAL A 173 3.59 4.26 -0.85
N VAL A 174 2.96 5.41 -0.68
CA VAL A 174 3.42 6.46 0.22
C VAL A 174 2.40 6.65 1.32
N LEU A 175 2.83 6.48 2.56
CA LEU A 175 2.01 6.59 3.75
C LEU A 175 2.46 7.78 4.61
N TYR A 176 1.47 8.48 5.17
CA TYR A 176 1.67 9.35 6.32
C TYR A 176 0.95 8.74 7.51
N LYS A 177 1.71 8.18 8.46
CA LYS A 177 1.18 7.29 9.51
C LYS A 177 0.48 6.08 8.88
N ARG A 178 -0.86 6.09 8.80
CA ARG A 178 -1.68 5.05 8.15
C ARG A 178 -2.46 5.55 6.94
N LEU A 179 -2.31 6.84 6.61
CA LEU A 179 -3.00 7.46 5.50
C LEU A 179 -2.21 7.24 4.21
N ILE A 180 -2.81 6.64 3.20
CA ILE A 180 -2.21 6.59 1.86
C ILE A 180 -2.30 7.99 1.25
N VAL A 181 -1.13 8.59 1.02
CA VAL A 181 -0.98 9.93 0.44
C VAL A 181 -0.59 9.90 -1.04
N GLY A 182 -0.03 8.79 -1.50
CA GLY A 182 0.27 8.56 -2.90
C GLY A 182 0.55 7.10 -3.18
N PHE A 183 0.45 6.71 -4.44
CA PHE A 183 0.87 5.41 -4.92
C PHE A 183 1.25 5.48 -6.40
N ALA A 184 2.14 4.61 -6.83
CA ALA A 184 2.47 4.40 -8.24
C ALA A 184 2.74 2.92 -8.51
N PHE A 185 2.32 2.45 -9.68
CA PHE A 185 2.43 1.07 -10.10
C PHE A 185 2.99 0.96 -11.50
N LEU A 186 3.85 -0.04 -11.69
CA LEU A 186 4.42 -0.43 -12.96
C LEU A 186 4.16 -1.92 -13.16
N VAL A 187 3.65 -2.27 -14.34
CA VAL A 187 3.40 -3.64 -14.75
C VAL A 187 4.62 -4.09 -15.56
N PRO A 188 5.41 -5.05 -15.06
CA PRO A 188 6.56 -5.54 -15.80
C PRO A 188 6.13 -6.42 -16.98
N ASP A 189 7.01 -6.56 -17.98
CA ASP A 189 6.89 -7.52 -19.08
C ASP A 189 5.60 -7.43 -19.91
N VAL A 190 5.12 -6.20 -20.16
CA VAL A 190 4.00 -6.01 -21.10
C VAL A 190 4.44 -6.36 -22.53
N SER A 191 5.72 -6.13 -22.83
CA SER A 191 6.42 -6.65 -24.01
C SER A 191 7.78 -7.18 -23.59
N HIS A 192 8.52 -7.82 -24.50
CA HIS A 192 9.86 -8.34 -24.22
C HIS A 192 10.85 -7.26 -23.74
N THR A 193 10.65 -6.01 -24.17
CA THR A 193 11.53 -4.87 -23.88
C THR A 193 10.84 -3.76 -23.11
N GLU A 194 9.55 -3.89 -22.80
CA GLU A 194 8.74 -2.78 -22.30
C GLU A 194 8.00 -3.11 -21.01
N ASN A 195 8.00 -2.13 -20.12
CA ASN A 195 7.24 -2.08 -18.90
C ASN A 195 6.19 -0.97 -19.01
N TYR A 196 5.01 -1.18 -18.44
CA TYR A 196 3.92 -0.20 -18.52
C TYR A 196 3.63 0.42 -17.16
N MET A 197 3.74 1.75 -17.04
CA MET A 197 3.31 2.45 -15.82
C MET A 197 1.79 2.61 -15.84
N SER A 198 1.10 1.83 -15.00
CA SER A 198 -0.36 1.73 -15.02
C SER A 198 -1.04 2.89 -14.30
N PHE A 199 -0.62 3.19 -13.07
CA PHE A 199 -1.23 4.24 -12.25
C PHE A 199 -0.16 5.03 -11.50
N CYS A 200 -0.37 6.33 -11.39
CA CYS A 200 0.41 7.22 -10.54
C CYS A 200 -0.52 8.26 -9.93
N PHE A 201 -0.60 8.29 -8.61
CA PHE A 201 -1.53 9.12 -7.87
C PHE A 201 -0.86 9.81 -6.69
N THR A 202 -1.21 11.07 -6.48
CA THR A 202 -0.88 11.79 -5.25
C THR A 202 -2.11 12.54 -4.79
N ARG A 203 -2.45 12.38 -3.51
CA ARG A 203 -3.64 12.94 -2.89
C ARG A 203 -3.66 14.47 -3.01
N PRO A 204 -4.80 15.09 -3.34
CA PRO A 204 -4.93 16.54 -3.28
C PRO A 204 -4.49 17.09 -1.90
N GLY A 205 -3.79 18.23 -1.88
CA GLY A 205 -3.16 18.77 -0.67
C GLY A 205 -1.78 18.17 -0.33
N TRP A 206 -1.42 17.04 -0.93
CA TRP A 206 -0.10 16.38 -0.82
C TRP A 206 0.73 16.49 -2.10
N ARG A 207 0.29 17.31 -3.06
CA ARG A 207 0.97 17.54 -4.34
C ARG A 207 2.04 18.64 -4.21
N ASN A 208 2.87 18.78 -5.24
CA ASN A 208 3.87 19.85 -5.37
C ASN A 208 4.95 19.89 -4.27
N CYS A 209 5.24 18.75 -3.64
CA CYS A 209 6.27 18.62 -2.60
C CYS A 209 7.28 17.49 -2.89
N GLY A 210 7.31 16.96 -4.11
CA GLY A 210 8.29 15.96 -4.54
C GLY A 210 7.89 14.49 -4.38
N ILE A 211 6.72 14.18 -3.79
CA ILE A 211 6.24 12.80 -3.61
C ILE A 211 6.12 12.06 -4.95
N GLY A 212 5.37 12.61 -5.91
CA GLY A 212 5.22 12.02 -7.25
C GLY A 212 6.54 11.88 -8.00
N ARG A 213 7.47 12.83 -7.81
CA ARG A 213 8.82 12.77 -8.38
C ARG A 213 9.57 11.56 -7.83
N PHE A 214 9.57 11.35 -6.52
CA PHE A 214 10.26 10.20 -5.94
C PHE A 214 9.64 8.86 -6.36
N MET A 215 8.31 8.75 -6.40
CA MET A 215 7.64 7.52 -6.84
C MET A 215 8.04 7.14 -8.27
N VAL A 216 7.95 8.08 -9.22
CA VAL A 216 8.34 7.85 -10.62
C VAL A 216 9.82 7.53 -10.73
N TYR A 217 10.69 8.26 -10.03
CA TYR A 217 12.12 7.97 -9.96
C TYR A 217 12.40 6.54 -9.49
N HIS A 218 11.74 6.09 -8.41
CA HIS A 218 11.92 4.74 -7.90
C HIS A 218 11.52 3.68 -8.92
N LEU A 219 10.33 3.82 -9.54
CA LEU A 219 9.88 2.86 -10.56
C LEU A 219 10.82 2.78 -11.76
N ILE A 220 11.32 3.94 -12.21
CA ILE A 220 12.33 4.02 -13.27
C ILE A 220 13.62 3.29 -12.87
N GLN A 221 14.03 3.37 -11.61
CA GLN A 221 15.22 2.67 -11.11
C GLN A 221 14.99 1.18 -10.92
N THR A 222 13.77 0.72 -10.67
CA THR A 222 13.46 -0.71 -10.60
C THR A 222 13.49 -1.35 -11.99
N SER A 223 13.04 -0.63 -13.02
CA SER A 223 12.98 -1.12 -14.40
C SER A 223 14.27 -0.91 -15.21
N LEU A 224 15.44 -1.26 -14.68
CA LEU A 224 16.70 -1.09 -15.41
C LEU A 224 16.74 -1.98 -16.66
N GLY A 225 17.13 -1.40 -17.79
CA GLY A 225 17.32 -2.11 -19.06
C GLY A 225 16.04 -2.40 -19.85
N LYS A 226 14.90 -1.83 -19.46
CA LYS A 226 13.64 -1.89 -20.22
C LYS A 226 13.05 -0.51 -20.41
N ASP A 227 12.40 -0.32 -21.54
CA ASP A 227 11.65 0.90 -21.84
C ASP A 227 10.43 0.99 -20.94
N ILE A 228 10.02 2.21 -20.60
CA ILE A 228 8.81 2.45 -19.82
C ILE A 228 7.82 3.21 -20.66
N THR A 229 6.63 2.64 -20.83
CA THR A 229 5.52 3.27 -21.55
C THR A 229 4.41 3.66 -20.60
N LEU A 230 3.66 4.73 -20.93
CA LEU A 230 2.51 5.17 -20.17
C LEU A 230 1.50 5.93 -21.04
N ASN A 231 0.25 5.97 -20.58
CA ASN A 231 -0.80 6.82 -21.15
C ASN A 231 -1.18 7.93 -20.16
N VAL A 232 -1.27 9.16 -20.63
CA VAL A 232 -1.68 10.31 -19.82
C VAL A 232 -2.72 11.14 -20.57
N SER A 233 -3.83 11.49 -19.91
CA SER A 233 -4.83 12.39 -20.49
C SER A 233 -4.21 13.73 -20.87
N ILE A 234 -4.62 14.29 -22.02
CA ILE A 234 -4.06 15.54 -22.57
C ILE A 234 -4.15 16.71 -21.58
N ASN A 235 -5.23 16.78 -20.79
CA ASN A 235 -5.45 17.87 -19.83
C ASN A 235 -4.77 17.61 -18.46
N ASN A 236 -4.07 16.50 -18.29
CA ASN A 236 -3.50 16.13 -16.99
C ASN A 236 -2.13 16.79 -16.78
N PRO A 237 -1.94 17.59 -15.71
CA PRO A 237 -0.65 18.23 -15.41
C PRO A 237 0.49 17.25 -15.11
N ALA A 238 0.19 15.96 -14.91
CA ALA A 238 1.19 14.92 -14.75
C ALA A 238 2.14 14.80 -15.95
N LEU A 239 1.73 15.23 -17.16
CA LEU A 239 2.59 15.24 -18.35
C LEU A 239 3.92 15.98 -18.09
N PHE A 240 3.87 17.14 -17.41
CA PHE A 240 5.08 17.90 -17.08
C PHE A 240 6.02 17.17 -16.12
N LEU A 241 5.47 16.32 -15.23
CA LEU A 241 6.28 15.48 -14.36
C LEU A 241 7.04 14.43 -15.19
N TYR A 242 6.34 13.75 -16.10
CA TYR A 242 6.95 12.72 -16.97
C TYR A 242 7.99 13.33 -17.90
N GLN A 243 7.71 14.48 -18.53
CA GLN A 243 8.68 15.16 -19.37
C GLN A 243 9.98 15.52 -18.64
N LYS A 244 9.90 15.91 -17.35
CA LYS A 244 11.10 16.17 -16.52
C LYS A 244 11.96 14.93 -16.27
N PHE A 245 11.39 13.74 -16.39
CA PHE A 245 12.13 12.48 -16.34
C PHE A 245 12.66 12.01 -17.71
N GLY A 246 12.36 12.75 -18.79
CA GLY A 246 12.80 12.40 -20.14
C GLY A 246 11.80 11.57 -20.94
N PHE A 247 10.57 11.38 -20.44
CA PHE A 247 9.52 10.75 -21.26
C PHE A 247 9.21 11.61 -22.48
N LYS A 248 9.24 10.99 -23.66
CA LYS A 248 8.87 11.60 -24.94
C LYS A 248 7.46 11.18 -25.32
N VAL A 249 6.68 12.10 -25.88
CA VAL A 249 5.37 11.78 -26.47
C VAL A 249 5.61 11.18 -27.84
N GLU A 250 5.20 9.93 -28.06
CA GLU A 250 5.36 9.27 -29.36
C GLU A 250 4.12 9.42 -30.24
N LYS A 251 2.93 9.30 -29.65
CA LYS A 251 1.67 9.38 -30.37
C LYS A 251 0.54 9.92 -29.50
N VAL A 252 -0.46 10.49 -30.17
CA VAL A 252 -1.75 10.86 -29.56
C VAL A 252 -2.74 9.74 -29.85
N VAL A 253 -3.35 9.20 -28.80
CA VAL A 253 -4.39 8.17 -28.89
C VAL A 253 -5.74 8.83 -28.66
N LEU A 254 -6.54 8.90 -29.73
CA LEU A 254 -7.91 9.41 -29.67
C LEU A 254 -8.80 8.42 -28.91
N ASP A 255 -9.77 8.98 -28.19
CA ASP A 255 -10.79 8.25 -27.41
C ASP A 255 -10.28 7.13 -26.50
N PHE A 256 -9.04 7.25 -26.01
CA PHE A 256 -8.44 6.27 -25.12
C PHE A 256 -9.28 6.04 -23.85
N TYR A 257 -9.82 7.12 -23.28
CA TYR A 257 -10.58 7.05 -22.02
C TYR A 257 -12.09 6.87 -22.19
N ASP A 258 -12.63 6.80 -23.41
CA ASP A 258 -14.08 6.71 -23.65
C ASP A 258 -14.71 5.47 -23.01
N LYS A 259 -13.96 4.36 -22.96
CA LYS A 259 -14.43 3.11 -22.35
C LYS A 259 -14.52 3.18 -20.82
N TYR A 260 -13.88 4.18 -20.21
CA TYR A 260 -13.75 4.30 -18.75
C TYR A 260 -14.57 5.47 -18.20
N LEU A 261 -14.81 6.50 -19.02
CA LEU A 261 -15.58 7.69 -18.64
C LEU A 261 -17.07 7.44 -18.95
N ILE A 262 -17.83 7.10 -17.91
CA ILE A 262 -19.26 6.74 -18.03
C ILE A 262 -20.15 7.95 -18.36
N CYS A 263 -19.68 9.18 -18.14
CA CYS A 263 -20.44 10.40 -18.40
C CYS A 263 -19.61 11.47 -19.10
N ASP A 264 -20.18 12.13 -20.11
CA ASP A 264 -19.63 13.31 -20.79
C ASP A 264 -19.51 14.55 -19.87
N TYR A 265 -19.87 14.43 -18.58
CA TYR A 265 -19.81 15.48 -17.57
C TYR A 265 -18.42 15.74 -16.98
N ASN A 266 -17.39 14.99 -17.37
CA ASN A 266 -16.04 15.23 -16.91
C ASN A 266 -15.35 16.24 -17.83
N ASP A 267 -14.85 17.36 -17.29
CA ASP A 267 -13.94 18.31 -17.97
C ASP A 267 -12.59 17.68 -18.43
N LYS A 268 -12.47 16.36 -18.32
CA LYS A 268 -11.27 15.60 -18.67
C LYS A 268 -11.32 15.20 -20.14
N SER A 269 -10.22 15.45 -20.84
CA SER A 269 -10.08 15.01 -22.23
C SER A 269 -10.10 13.48 -22.33
N LYS A 270 -10.91 12.98 -23.27
CA LYS A 270 -11.04 11.56 -23.65
C LYS A 270 -9.77 11.02 -24.32
N HIS A 271 -8.96 11.92 -24.87
CA HIS A 271 -7.73 11.58 -25.58
C HIS A 271 -6.54 11.46 -24.63
N ALA A 272 -5.55 10.66 -25.02
CA ALA A 272 -4.34 10.44 -24.24
C ALA A 272 -3.08 10.67 -25.08
N PHE A 273 -2.03 11.17 -24.45
CA PHE A 273 -0.67 11.05 -24.95
C PHE A 273 -0.11 9.68 -24.54
N PHE A 274 0.43 8.98 -25.52
CA PHE A 274 1.28 7.81 -25.28
C PHE A 274 2.72 8.28 -25.18
N CYS A 275 3.32 8.05 -24.02
CA CYS A 275 4.68 8.47 -23.72
C CYS A 275 5.60 7.25 -23.54
N ARG A 276 6.83 7.34 -24.04
CA ARG A 276 7.89 6.35 -23.81
C ARG A 276 9.12 7.01 -23.21
N LEU A 277 9.75 6.31 -22.27
CA LEU A 277 11.10 6.55 -21.79
C LEU A 277 11.98 5.41 -22.32
N GLU A 278 12.84 5.74 -23.29
CA GLU A 278 13.83 4.82 -23.87
C GLU A 278 15.02 4.67 -22.92
N ARG A 279 15.52 3.45 -22.72
CA ARG A 279 16.65 3.17 -21.82
C ARG A 279 17.72 2.22 -22.37
#